data_AF-A0A960T6Y5-F1
#
_entry.id   AF-A0A960T6Y5-F1
#
_cell.length_a   1.000
_cell.length_b   1.000
_cell.length_c   1.000
_cell.angle_alpha   90.00
_cell.angle_beta   90.00
_cell.angle_gamma   90.00
#
_symmetry.space_group_name_H-M   'P 1'
#
loop_
_entity.id
_entity.type
_entity.pdbx_description
1 polymer ?
#
loop_
_entity_poly.entity_id
_entity_poly.type
_entity_poly.pdbx_seq_one_letter_code
_entity_poly.pdbx_strand_id
1 'polypeptide(L)'
;MQRFFLLLWALILPLQSFAIMRTDAFQENDIPDNLWVCSVFQNEGPYLREWIEYHRMIGAEHFILFNNNSDDDYLNILDPYIQDKVVTLVEWPTPRHQASYNQTGAIRQALNMSRGKTRWLASIDIDEFIVPMYTENLVDFLRS
;
A
#
# COMPACT_ATOMS: atom_id res chain seq x y z
N MET A 1 17.28 -8.70 31.74
CA MET A 1 17.72 -9.85 30.91
C MET A 1 16.64 -10.03 29.85
N GLN A 2 17.01 -10.23 28.58
CA GLN A 2 16.21 -10.09 27.34
C GLN A 2 16.37 -8.74 26.61
N ARG A 3 17.58 -8.57 26.04
CA ARG A 3 17.79 -7.94 24.73
C ARG A 3 17.74 -9.06 23.69
N PHE A 4 17.44 -8.70 22.43
CA PHE A 4 17.34 -9.52 21.21
C PHE A 4 15.92 -10.02 20.87
N PHE A 5 15.19 -9.21 20.10
CA PHE A 5 14.41 -9.63 18.93
C PHE A 5 14.01 -8.38 18.11
N LEU A 6 15.01 -7.59 17.74
CA LEU A 6 14.93 -6.60 16.67
C LEU A 6 16.20 -6.85 15.85
N LEU A 7 16.06 -6.97 14.53
CA LEU A 7 17.08 -7.40 13.54
C LEU A 7 17.03 -8.90 13.20
N LEU A 8 16.15 -9.28 12.27
CA LEU A 8 16.44 -10.29 11.22
C LEU A 8 15.21 -10.52 10.31
N TRP A 9 14.69 -9.47 9.66
CA TRP A 9 13.82 -9.63 8.48
C TRP A 9 14.21 -8.66 7.35
N ALA A 10 15.39 -8.03 7.43
CA ALA A 10 15.87 -7.05 6.45
C ALA A 10 16.96 -7.59 5.50
N LEU A 11 17.21 -8.90 5.51
CA LEU A 11 18.23 -9.51 4.66
C LEU A 11 17.62 -10.75 4.03
N ILE A 12 17.55 -10.74 2.70
CA ILE A 12 16.88 -11.69 1.81
C ILE A 12 15.41 -11.30 1.52
N LEU A 13 15.22 -10.16 0.83
CA LEU A 13 14.11 -10.07 -0.11
C LEU A 13 14.71 -10.32 -1.51
N PRO A 14 14.60 -11.55 -2.07
CA PRO A 14 14.46 -11.62 -3.51
C PRO A 14 13.17 -10.87 -3.83
N LEU A 15 13.17 -10.11 -4.92
CA LEU A 15 12.01 -9.49 -5.56
C LEU A 15 10.70 -10.27 -5.23
N GLN A 16 9.99 -9.85 -4.20
CA GLN A 16 8.64 -10.28 -3.92
C GLN A 16 7.83 -9.01 -3.96
N SER A 17 6.96 -8.94 -4.95
CA SER A 17 6.17 -7.77 -5.35
C SER A 17 5.20 -7.27 -4.26
N PHE A 18 5.13 -7.95 -3.11
CA PHE A 18 4.19 -7.66 -2.05
C PHE A 18 4.82 -7.63 -0.67
N ALA A 19 4.41 -6.66 0.14
CA ALA A 19 4.74 -6.59 1.55
C ALA A 19 3.57 -6.02 2.36
N ILE A 20 3.19 -6.69 3.47
CA ILE A 20 2.26 -6.15 4.46
C ILE A 20 3.05 -5.78 5.71
N MET A 21 2.88 -4.54 6.15
CA MET A 21 3.64 -3.95 7.25
C MET A 21 2.69 -3.49 8.35
N ARG A 22 3.07 -3.74 9.61
CA ARG A 22 2.43 -3.12 10.77
C ARG A 22 2.95 -1.70 10.95
N THR A 23 2.06 -0.74 11.15
CA THR A 23 2.45 0.68 11.33
C THR A 23 2.70 1.05 12.80
N ASP A 24 2.35 0.14 13.72
CA ASP A 24 2.17 0.38 15.16
C ASP A 24 3.27 -0.25 16.03
N ALA A 25 4.49 -0.41 15.49
CA ALA A 25 5.58 -1.20 16.08
C ALA A 25 5.93 -0.95 17.57
N PHE A 26 5.42 0.12 18.22
CA PHE A 26 5.64 0.43 19.64
C PHE A 26 4.46 1.11 20.38
N GLN A 27 3.25 1.20 19.80
CA GLN A 27 2.11 1.90 20.42
C GLN A 27 0.82 1.07 20.31
N GLU A 28 0.37 0.50 21.43
CA GLU A 28 -0.72 -0.48 21.48
C GLU A 28 -2.14 0.12 21.45
N ASN A 29 -2.34 1.44 21.59
CA ASN A 29 -3.68 1.99 21.87
C ASN A 29 -4.20 2.97 20.81
N ASP A 30 -5.49 2.80 20.46
CA ASP A 30 -6.39 3.57 19.57
C ASP A 30 -6.12 3.58 18.05
N ILE A 31 -5.21 2.76 17.53
CA ILE A 31 -5.03 2.65 16.07
C ILE A 31 -6.13 1.75 15.48
N PRO A 32 -6.88 2.21 14.46
CA PRO A 32 -7.93 1.41 13.84
C PRO A 32 -7.42 0.09 13.26
N ASP A 33 -8.18 -0.98 13.48
CA ASP A 33 -7.96 -2.32 12.92
C ASP A 33 -8.40 -2.38 11.45
N ASN A 34 -7.86 -1.49 10.60
CA ASN A 34 -8.13 -1.46 9.18
C ASN A 34 -6.85 -1.61 8.35
N LEU A 35 -7.06 -1.82 7.05
CA LEU A 35 -6.01 -2.03 6.06
C LEU A 35 -5.98 -0.87 5.08
N TRP A 36 -4.80 -0.27 4.91
CA TRP A 36 -4.53 0.65 3.82
C TRP A 36 -3.63 -0.05 2.80
N VAL A 37 -3.70 0.38 1.55
CA VAL A 37 -2.86 -0.12 0.46
C VAL A 37 -2.05 1.04 -0.13
N CYS A 38 -0.82 0.78 -0.56
CA CYS A 38 -0.05 1.71 -1.36
C CYS A 38 0.52 1.05 -2.61
N SER A 39 0.73 1.88 -3.64
CA SER A 39 1.33 1.44 -4.90
C SER A 39 1.99 2.62 -5.62
N VAL A 40 3.03 2.34 -6.39
CA VAL A 40 3.60 3.27 -7.37
C VAL A 40 3.10 2.83 -8.73
N PHE A 41 2.56 3.75 -9.51
CA PHE A 41 2.01 3.43 -10.83
C PHE A 41 2.55 4.36 -11.91
N GLN A 42 2.62 3.86 -13.14
CA GLN A 42 2.93 4.65 -14.33
C GLN A 42 2.18 4.10 -15.53
N ASN A 43 1.24 4.87 -16.08
CA ASN A 43 0.44 4.50 -17.25
C ASN A 43 -0.41 3.23 -17.08
N GLU A 44 -0.96 3.05 -15.88
CA GLU A 44 -1.79 1.90 -15.51
C GLU A 44 -3.26 2.28 -15.29
N GLY A 45 -3.67 3.47 -15.76
CA GLY A 45 -5.02 4.00 -15.69
C GLY A 45 -6.12 2.96 -15.97
N PRO A 46 -6.04 2.19 -17.07
CA PRO A 46 -7.05 1.18 -17.42
C PRO A 46 -7.34 0.13 -16.33
N TYR A 47 -6.39 -0.14 -15.43
CA TYR A 47 -6.49 -1.17 -14.40
C TYR A 47 -6.86 -0.62 -13.01
N LEU A 48 -6.64 0.68 -12.76
CA LEU A 48 -6.79 1.30 -11.44
C LEU A 48 -8.18 1.09 -10.84
N ARG A 49 -9.25 1.22 -11.64
CA ARG A 49 -10.63 1.04 -11.15
C ARG A 49 -10.86 -0.37 -10.63
N GLU A 50 -10.58 -1.38 -11.45
CA GLU A 50 -10.79 -2.78 -11.09
C GLU A 50 -9.95 -3.14 -9.86
N TRP A 51 -8.68 -2.71 -9.86
CA TRP A 51 -7.75 -2.96 -8.78
C TRP A 51 -8.21 -2.31 -7.46
N ILE A 52 -8.68 -1.05 -7.47
CA ILE A 52 -9.19 -0.38 -6.27
C ILE A 52 -10.43 -1.12 -5.76
N GLU A 53 -11.44 -1.35 -6.61
CA GLU A 53 -12.71 -1.94 -6.17
C GLU A 53 -12.52 -3.36 -5.63
N TYR A 54 -11.69 -4.17 -6.28
CA TYR A 54 -11.37 -5.50 -5.79
C TYR A 54 -10.73 -5.46 -4.39
N HIS A 55 -9.71 -4.62 -4.20
CA HIS A 55 -9.03 -4.54 -2.90
C HIS A 55 -9.97 -4.00 -1.81
N ARG A 56 -10.92 -3.12 -2.15
CA ARG A 56 -11.99 -2.68 -1.23
C ARG A 56 -12.92 -3.83 -0.84
N MET A 57 -13.30 -4.67 -1.80
CA MET A 57 -14.16 -5.84 -1.53
C MET A 57 -13.53 -6.80 -0.52
N ILE A 58 -12.19 -6.91 -0.50
CA ILE A 58 -11.46 -7.77 0.45
C ILE A 58 -10.96 -7.03 1.71
N GLY A 59 -11.44 -5.81 1.96
CA GLY A 59 -11.27 -5.11 3.24
C GLY A 59 -10.24 -3.97 3.27
N ALA A 60 -9.67 -3.56 2.14
CA ALA A 60 -8.89 -2.32 2.09
C ALA A 60 -9.80 -1.09 2.16
N GLU A 61 -9.47 -0.13 3.03
CA GLU A 61 -10.31 1.05 3.26
C GLU A 61 -9.76 2.33 2.61
N HIS A 62 -8.45 2.41 2.41
CA HIS A 62 -7.77 3.61 1.89
C HIS A 62 -6.56 3.26 1.04
N PHE A 63 -6.29 4.07 0.03
CA PHE A 63 -5.22 3.87 -0.93
C PHE A 63 -4.28 5.07 -0.99
N ILE A 64 -2.97 4.85 -0.94
CA ILE A 64 -1.95 5.87 -1.20
C ILE A 64 -1.27 5.52 -2.52
N LEU A 65 -1.61 6.26 -3.57
CA LEU A 65 -1.12 5.98 -4.93
C LEU A 65 -0.08 7.04 -5.32
N PHE A 66 1.09 6.57 -5.75
CA PHE A 66 2.20 7.41 -6.17
C PHE A 66 2.28 7.43 -7.70
N ASN A 67 1.90 8.55 -8.31
CA ASN A 67 1.98 8.71 -9.76
C ASN A 67 3.42 9.00 -10.19
N ASN A 68 3.99 8.13 -11.03
CA ASN A 68 5.33 8.30 -11.56
C ASN A 68 5.32 8.82 -13.00
N ASN A 69 4.85 10.06 -13.21
CA ASN A 69 4.75 10.70 -14.52
C ASN A 69 3.92 9.89 -15.52
N SER A 70 2.68 9.56 -15.15
CA SER A 70 1.73 9.00 -16.12
C SER A 70 1.27 10.05 -17.14
N ASP A 71 1.03 9.62 -18.37
CA ASP A 71 0.51 10.42 -19.49
C ASP A 71 -0.83 9.88 -20.06
N ASP A 72 -1.45 8.93 -19.35
CA ASP A 72 -2.76 8.37 -19.65
C ASP A 72 -3.89 9.04 -18.85
N ASP A 73 -5.11 8.47 -18.93
CA ASP A 73 -6.33 9.04 -18.33
C ASP A 73 -6.50 8.73 -16.83
N TYR A 74 -5.41 8.40 -16.12
CA TYR A 74 -5.46 7.97 -14.72
C TYR A 74 -6.21 8.95 -13.81
N LEU A 75 -6.08 10.26 -14.03
CA LEU A 75 -6.65 11.27 -13.15
C LEU A 75 -8.18 11.27 -13.21
N ASN A 76 -8.77 11.13 -14.40
CA ASN A 76 -10.23 11.03 -14.54
C ASN A 76 -10.78 9.75 -13.90
N ILE A 77 -9.98 8.68 -13.93
CA ILE A 77 -10.33 7.39 -13.30
C ILE A 77 -10.26 7.50 -11.77
N LEU A 78 -9.24 8.19 -11.24
CA LEU A 78 -9.03 8.37 -9.81
C LEU A 78 -9.88 9.47 -9.18
N ASP A 79 -10.35 10.46 -9.94
CA ASP A 79 -11.05 11.64 -9.40
C ASP A 79 -12.21 11.28 -8.45
N PRO A 80 -13.14 10.35 -8.79
CA PRO A 80 -14.20 9.96 -7.86
C PRO A 80 -13.67 9.44 -6.51
N TYR A 81 -12.61 8.63 -6.53
CA TYR A 81 -11.99 8.08 -5.33
C TYR A 81 -11.23 9.13 -4.51
N ILE A 82 -10.68 10.14 -5.17
CA ILE A 82 -10.02 11.27 -4.51
C ILE A 82 -11.07 12.15 -3.82
N GLN A 83 -12.17 12.47 -4.51
CA GLN A 83 -13.27 13.26 -3.93
C GLN A 83 -13.90 12.56 -2.71
N ASP A 84 -14.07 11.24 -2.79
CA ASP A 84 -14.59 10.40 -1.70
C ASP A 84 -13.56 10.13 -0.59
N LYS A 85 -12.33 10.63 -0.74
CA LYS A 85 -11.19 10.43 0.18
C LYS A 85 -10.79 8.96 0.35
N VAL A 86 -11.14 8.09 -0.60
CA VAL A 86 -10.69 6.69 -0.68
C VAL A 86 -9.25 6.61 -1.17
N VAL A 87 -8.85 7.54 -2.06
CA VAL A 87 -7.49 7.62 -2.62
C VAL A 87 -6.82 8.91 -2.16
N THR A 88 -5.60 8.79 -1.65
CA THR A 88 -4.62 9.88 -1.59
C THR A 88 -3.64 9.71 -2.74
N LEU A 89 -3.73 10.60 -3.72
CA LEU A 89 -2.80 10.66 -4.85
C LEU A 89 -1.58 11.53 -4.49
N VAL A 90 -0.39 11.01 -4.76
CA VAL A 90 0.89 11.70 -4.54
C VAL A 90 1.66 11.75 -5.86
N GLU A 91 1.99 12.95 -6.32
CA GLU A 91 2.89 13.09 -7.47
C GLU A 91 4.31 12.70 -7.07
N TRP A 92 4.88 11.73 -7.79
CA TRP A 92 6.12 11.07 -7.43
C TRP A 92 7.04 10.87 -8.66
N PRO A 93 7.45 11.97 -9.33
CA PRO A 93 8.25 11.90 -10.54
C PRO A 93 9.68 11.43 -10.25
N THR A 94 9.94 10.14 -10.42
CA THR A 94 11.29 9.60 -10.19
C THR A 94 12.08 9.51 -11.49
N PRO A 95 13.31 10.06 -11.55
CA PRO A 95 14.18 9.89 -12.71
C PRO A 95 14.43 8.40 -13.01
N ARG A 96 14.39 7.98 -14.28
CA ARG A 96 14.55 6.56 -14.69
C ARG A 96 15.78 5.85 -14.10
N HIS A 97 16.88 6.58 -13.88
CA HIS A 97 18.11 6.03 -13.29
C HIS A 97 18.00 5.73 -11.78
N GLN A 98 16.89 6.06 -11.13
CA GLN A 98 16.60 5.84 -9.71
C GLN A 98 15.35 4.98 -9.49
N ALA A 99 14.91 4.21 -10.50
CA ALA A 99 13.69 3.39 -10.43
C ALA A 99 13.64 2.45 -9.20
N SER A 100 14.76 1.86 -8.78
CA SER A 100 14.79 1.01 -7.58
C SER A 100 14.60 1.78 -6.27
N TYR A 101 15.05 3.05 -6.23
CA TYR A 101 14.83 3.94 -5.09
C TYR A 101 13.39 4.50 -5.07
N ASN A 102 12.72 4.49 -6.22
CA ASN A 102 11.34 4.94 -6.38
C ASN A 102 10.40 4.21 -5.42
N GLN A 103 10.33 2.88 -5.54
CA GLN A 103 9.40 2.04 -4.79
C GLN A 103 9.72 2.04 -3.29
N THR A 104 11.01 1.92 -2.93
CA THR A 104 11.44 1.96 -1.52
C THR A 104 11.11 3.33 -0.89
N GLY A 105 11.30 4.43 -1.63
CA GLY A 105 10.97 5.78 -1.18
C GLY A 105 9.47 5.97 -0.98
N ALA A 106 8.67 5.52 -1.94
CA ALA A 106 7.21 5.57 -1.87
C ALA A 106 6.66 4.74 -0.70
N ILE A 107 7.16 3.52 -0.48
CA ILE A 107 6.76 2.69 0.67
C ILE A 107 7.12 3.38 2.00
N ARG A 108 8.30 3.98 2.12
CA ARG A 108 8.68 4.75 3.31
C ARG A 108 7.78 5.96 3.54
N GLN A 109 7.43 6.67 2.46
CA GLN A 109 6.51 7.80 2.54
C GLN A 109 5.10 7.35 2.95
N ALA A 110 4.62 6.24 2.38
CA ALA A 110 3.33 5.63 2.73
C ALA A 110 3.30 5.22 4.21
N LEU A 111 4.35 4.57 4.71
CA LEU A 111 4.50 4.21 6.13
C LEU A 111 4.41 5.44 7.05
N ASN A 112 5.03 6.55 6.66
CA ASN A 112 4.96 7.80 7.44
C ASN A 112 3.54 8.41 7.39
N MET A 113 2.89 8.38 6.24
CA MET A 113 1.54 8.93 6.04
C MET A 113 0.46 8.12 6.77
N SER A 114 0.66 6.82 6.91
CA SER A 114 -0.29 5.86 7.49
C SER A 114 -0.06 5.60 8.98
N ARG A 115 1.10 5.98 9.52
CA ARG A 115 1.44 5.84 10.95
C ARG A 115 0.34 6.45 11.83
N GLY A 116 -0.21 5.62 12.72
CA GLY A 116 -1.26 6.02 13.66
C GLY A 116 -2.67 6.17 13.05
N LYS A 117 -2.86 5.88 11.76
CA LYS A 117 -4.16 5.97 11.06
C LYS A 117 -4.74 4.62 10.68
N THR A 118 -3.88 3.62 10.52
CA THR A 118 -4.22 2.26 10.13
C THR A 118 -3.29 1.29 10.80
N ARG A 119 -3.76 0.10 11.18
CA ARG A 119 -2.87 -0.93 11.73
C ARG A 119 -1.99 -1.55 10.66
N TRP A 120 -2.53 -1.77 9.48
CA TRP A 120 -1.83 -2.45 8.39
C TRP A 120 -1.69 -1.56 7.16
N LEU A 121 -0.52 -1.65 6.54
CA LEU A 121 -0.23 -1.09 5.23
C LEU A 121 0.26 -2.22 4.32
N ALA A 122 -0.43 -2.47 3.21
CA ALA A 122 0.04 -3.37 2.15
C ALA A 122 0.63 -2.57 0.98
N SER A 123 1.78 -2.99 0.48
CA SER A 123 2.32 -2.55 -0.81
C SER A 123 1.95 -3.59 -1.85
N ILE A 124 1.23 -3.18 -2.89
CA ILE A 124 0.63 -4.05 -3.92
C ILE A 124 0.83 -3.38 -5.28
N ASP A 125 1.47 -4.04 -6.24
CA ASP A 125 1.62 -3.51 -7.60
C ASP A 125 0.25 -3.54 -8.34
N ILE A 126 0.03 -2.63 -9.30
CA ILE A 126 -1.30 -2.44 -9.93
C ILE A 126 -1.74 -3.64 -10.77
N ASP A 127 -0.80 -4.42 -11.29
CA ASP A 127 -1.05 -5.62 -12.10
C ASP A 127 -1.20 -6.90 -11.27
N GLU A 128 -1.21 -6.79 -9.94
CA GLU A 128 -1.27 -7.94 -9.05
C GLU A 128 -2.44 -7.85 -8.04
N PHE A 129 -2.90 -9.03 -7.59
CA PHE A 129 -4.08 -9.17 -6.74
C PHE A 129 -3.80 -10.11 -5.56
N ILE A 130 -4.22 -9.72 -4.36
CA ILE A 130 -4.22 -10.61 -3.20
C ILE A 130 -5.54 -11.38 -3.15
N VAL A 131 -5.47 -12.72 -3.10
CA VAL A 131 -6.66 -13.59 -3.03
C VAL A 131 -6.68 -14.31 -1.67
N PRO A 132 -7.57 -13.93 -0.74
CA PRO A 132 -7.77 -14.67 0.50
C PRO A 132 -8.25 -16.10 0.21
N MET A 133 -7.56 -17.11 0.74
CA MET A 133 -7.90 -18.53 0.51
C MET A 133 -8.77 -19.14 1.62
N TYR A 134 -8.73 -18.56 2.82
CA TYR A 134 -9.34 -19.15 4.03
C TYR A 134 -10.26 -18.20 4.78
N THR A 135 -10.25 -16.91 4.45
CA THR A 135 -11.11 -15.88 5.05
C THR A 135 -11.84 -15.12 3.93
N GLU A 136 -12.95 -14.48 4.26
CA GLU A 136 -13.70 -13.68 3.28
C GLU A 136 -13.04 -12.31 3.02
N ASN A 137 -12.30 -11.77 3.99
CA ASN A 137 -11.55 -10.53 3.86
C ASN A 137 -10.14 -10.64 4.48
N LEU A 138 -9.23 -9.75 4.06
CA LEU A 138 -7.83 -9.73 4.51
C LEU A 138 -7.68 -9.28 5.95
N VAL A 139 -8.53 -8.38 6.42
CA VAL A 139 -8.44 -7.85 7.79
C VAL A 139 -8.66 -8.96 8.82
N ASP A 140 -9.61 -9.87 8.58
CA ASP A 140 -9.87 -11.01 9.47
C ASP A 140 -8.68 -11.98 9.50
N PHE A 141 -8.02 -12.19 8.36
CA PHE A 141 -6.76 -12.96 8.33
C PHE A 141 -5.63 -12.26 9.09
N LEU A 142 -5.53 -10.94 9.00
CA LEU A 142 -4.47 -10.17 9.68
C LEU A 142 -4.69 -10.05 11.21
N ARG A 143 -5.91 -10.30 11.68
CA ARG A 143 -6.28 -10.33 13.11
C ARG A 143 -6.02 -11.68 13.78
N SER A 144 -6.00 -12.78 13.02
CA SER A 144 -5.77 -14.14 13.54
C SER A 144 -4.33 -14.36 14.00
#